data_AF-V4SJ88-F1
#
_entry.id   AF-V4SJ88-F1
#
_cell.length_a   1.000
_cell.length_b   1.000
_cell.length_c   1.000
_cell.angle_alpha   90.00
_cell.angle_beta   90.00
_cell.angle_gamma   90.00
#
_symmetry.space_group_name_H-M   'P 1'
#
loop_
_entity.id
_entity.type
_entity.pdbx_description
1 polymer ?
#
loop_
_entity_poly.entity_id
_entity_poly.type
_entity_poly.pdbx_seq_one_letter_code
_entity_poly.pdbx_strand_id
1 'polypeptide(L)'
;MSSDKYDAFLIRFNGTNYSARAFHFEIFKPAPDKDIDQDGHAKWEVKDAQIMAWILGYVESNFILNLRPFKTVAGMWNHLKKLY
;
A
#
# COMPACT_ATOMS: atom_id res chain seq x y z
N MET A 1 18.63 8.87 -26.88
CA MET A 1 17.90 9.26 -25.65
C MET A 1 17.35 7.97 -25.05
N SER A 2 17.96 7.46 -23.98
CA SER A 2 17.58 6.19 -23.33
C SER A 2 16.44 6.47 -22.37
N SER A 3 15.27 5.94 -22.72
CA SER A 3 14.04 5.96 -21.92
C SER A 3 13.91 4.66 -21.11
N ASP A 4 15.02 4.12 -20.60
CA ASP A 4 15.07 2.79 -19.98
C ASP A 4 15.07 2.84 -18.44
N LYS A 5 14.70 3.97 -17.82
CA LYS A 5 14.93 4.17 -16.37
C LYS A 5 13.69 4.07 -15.48
N TYR A 6 12.50 3.87 -16.04
CA TYR A 6 11.26 3.83 -15.26
C TYR A 6 10.44 2.54 -15.43
N ASP A 7 10.67 1.75 -16.47
CA ASP A 7 9.95 0.49 -16.69
C ASP A 7 10.32 -0.62 -15.69
N ALA A 8 11.56 -0.63 -15.19
CA ALA A 8 11.99 -1.62 -14.18
C ALA A 8 11.35 -1.39 -12.80
N PHE A 9 10.89 -0.16 -12.50
CA PHE A 9 10.30 0.18 -11.21
C PHE A 9 8.78 0.03 -11.16
N LEU A 10 8.12 -0.22 -12.30
CA LEU A 10 6.68 -0.44 -12.40
C LEU A 10 6.37 -1.94 -12.49
N ILE A 11 6.93 -2.75 -11.58
CA ILE A 11 6.45 -4.12 -11.38
C ILE A 11 5.01 -4.01 -10.84
N ARG A 12 4.05 -4.10 -11.78
CA ARG A 12 2.62 -4.10 -11.49
C ARG A 12 2.34 -5.21 -10.47
N PHE A 13 1.52 -4.92 -9.48
CA PHE A 13 1.09 -5.87 -8.47
C PHE A 13 0.14 -6.87 -9.13
N ASN A 14 0.72 -7.85 -9.82
CA ASN A 14 0.03 -9.02 -10.35
C ASN A 14 0.18 -10.16 -9.35
N GLY A 15 -0.72 -11.15 -9.43
CA GLY A 15 -0.75 -12.28 -8.48
C GLY A 15 0.59 -13.03 -8.35
N THR A 16 1.50 -12.91 -9.33
CA THR A 16 2.82 -13.57 -9.32
C THR A 16 3.88 -12.83 -8.48
N ASN A 17 3.71 -11.53 -8.21
CA ASN A 17 4.64 -10.74 -7.38
C ASN A 17 4.06 -10.41 -5.99
N TYR A 18 2.88 -10.94 -5.67
CA TYR A 18 2.15 -10.70 -4.43
C TYR A 18 2.95 -11.12 -3.19
N SER A 19 3.48 -12.35 -3.18
CA SER A 19 4.13 -12.95 -2.01
C SER A 19 5.37 -12.19 -1.54
N ALA A 20 6.24 -11.76 -2.46
CA ALA A 20 7.46 -11.02 -2.10
C ALA A 20 7.16 -9.63 -1.51
N ARG A 21 6.07 -8.99 -1.95
CA ARG A 21 5.68 -7.66 -1.46
C ARG A 21 4.75 -7.72 -0.24
N ALA A 22 4.01 -8.82 -0.05
CA ALA A 22 3.23 -9.09 1.16
C ALA A 22 4.09 -8.96 2.42
N PHE A 23 5.36 -9.38 2.36
CA PHE A 23 6.33 -9.23 3.46
C PHE A 23 6.51 -7.78 3.92
N HIS A 24 6.54 -6.80 3.01
CA HIS A 24 6.69 -5.39 3.40
C HIS A 24 5.44 -4.83 4.09
N PHE A 25 4.25 -5.32 3.73
CA PHE A 25 3.00 -4.91 4.38
C PHE A 25 2.80 -5.57 5.75
N GLU A 26 3.33 -6.78 5.94
CA GLU A 26 3.25 -7.48 7.23
C GLU A 26 4.08 -6.80 8.32
N ILE A 27 5.11 -6.04 7.93
CA ILE A 27 5.92 -5.23 8.83
C ILE A 27 5.21 -3.92 9.24
N PHE A 28 4.12 -3.54 8.55
CA PHE A 28 3.37 -2.33 8.88
C PHE A 28 2.62 -2.50 10.21
N LYS A 29 2.99 -1.68 11.19
CA LYS A 29 2.42 -1.73 12.53
C LYS A 29 1.05 -1.03 12.59
N PRO A 30 0.16 -1.47 13.50
CA PRO A 30 -1.10 -0.77 13.76
C PRO A 30 -0.85 0.68 14.19
N ALA A 31 -1.84 1.55 13.97
CA ALA A 31 -1.78 2.94 14.39
C ALA A 31 -1.55 3.01 15.91
N PRO A 32 -0.64 3.88 16.39
CA PRO A 32 -0.58 4.21 17.81
C PRO A 32 -1.89 4.88 18.23
N ASP A 33 -2.19 4.92 19.52
CA ASP A 33 -3.39 5.60 20.00
C ASP A 33 -3.21 7.13 19.88
N LYS A 34 -4.18 7.81 19.24
CA LYS A 34 -4.18 9.27 19.08
C LYS A 34 -4.13 9.99 20.43
N ASP A 35 -4.74 9.43 21.47
CA ASP A 35 -4.85 10.08 22.78
C ASP A 35 -3.58 9.88 23.63
N ILE A 36 -2.74 8.92 23.26
CA ILE A 36 -1.48 8.59 23.97
C ILE A 36 -0.27 9.21 23.27
N ASP A 37 -0.24 9.18 21.93
CA ASP A 37 0.89 9.67 21.13
C ASP A 37 0.41 10.34 19.83
N GLN A 38 0.07 11.63 19.95
CA GLN A 38 -0.40 12.43 18.81
C GLN A 38 0.67 12.59 17.71
N ASP A 39 1.93 12.79 18.08
CA ASP A 39 3.04 12.96 17.13
C ASP A 39 3.35 11.64 16.40
N GLY A 40 3.38 10.52 17.14
CA GLY A 40 3.50 9.19 16.56
C GLY A 40 2.32 8.84 15.65
N HIS A 41 1.10 9.23 16.03
CA HIS A 41 -0.08 9.04 15.19
C HIS A 41 0.00 9.84 13.89
N ALA A 42 0.38 11.12 13.95
CA ALA A 42 0.54 11.94 12.74
C ALA A 42 1.61 11.37 11.81
N LYS A 43 2.76 10.93 12.36
CA LYS A 43 3.81 10.27 11.59
C LYS A 43 3.35 8.94 10.98
N TRP A 44 2.52 8.19 11.69
CA TRP A 44 1.91 6.96 11.18
C TRP A 44 0.95 7.26 10.03
N GLU A 45 0.07 8.27 10.14
CA GLU A 45 -0.87 8.65 9.07
C GLU A 45 -0.15 9.04 7.77
N VAL A 46 0.97 9.76 7.88
CA VAL A 46 1.78 10.11 6.70
C VAL A 46 2.32 8.86 6.01
N LYS A 47 2.84 7.89 6.77
CA LYS A 47 3.34 6.62 6.22
C LYS A 47 2.21 5.76 5.66
N ASP A 48 1.06 5.71 6.33
CA ASP A 48 -0.13 4.99 5.89
C ASP A 48 -0.60 5.55 4.52
N ALA A 49 -0.69 6.88 4.38
CA ALA A 49 -1.03 7.52 3.11
C ALA A 49 0.00 7.28 2.00
N GLN A 50 1.30 7.31 2.31
CA GLN A 50 2.36 7.01 1.34
C GLN A 50 2.26 5.57 0.82
N ILE A 51 2.04 4.61 1.71
CA ILE A 51 1.91 3.20 1.35
C ILE A 51 0.62 2.98 0.55
N MET A 52 -0.50 3.63 0.91
CA MET A 52 -1.72 3.59 0.09
C MET A 52 -1.49 4.14 -1.32
N ALA A 53 -0.81 5.27 -1.45
CA ALA A 53 -0.48 5.86 -2.74
C ALA A 53 0.39 4.90 -3.59
N TRP A 54 1.36 4.21 -2.96
CA TRP A 54 2.14 3.18 -3.63
C TRP A 54 1.27 2.01 -4.09
N ILE A 55 0.43 1.44 -3.22
CA ILE A 55 -0.49 0.34 -3.59
C ILE A 55 -1.32 0.76 -4.82
N LEU A 56 -1.94 1.93 -4.78
CA LEU A 56 -2.77 2.44 -5.88
C LEU A 56 -1.97 2.68 -7.17
N GLY A 57 -0.70 3.07 -7.07
CA GLY A 57 0.19 3.22 -8.23
C GLY A 57 0.68 1.87 -8.82
N TYR A 58 0.66 0.81 -8.02
CA TYR A 58 1.18 -0.50 -8.41
C TYR A 58 0.10 -1.51 -8.82
N VAL A 59 -1.11 -1.44 -8.27
CA VAL A 59 -2.21 -2.37 -8.61
C VAL A 59 -2.80 -2.12 -10.00
N GLU A 60 -3.38 -3.15 -10.62
CA GLU A 60 -4.06 -2.95 -11.90
C GLU A 60 -5.25 -2.00 -11.76
N SER A 61 -5.53 -1.23 -12.81
CA SER A 61 -6.52 -0.14 -12.79
C SER A 61 -7.93 -0.61 -12.40
N ASN A 62 -8.26 -1.88 -12.67
CA ASN A 62 -9.53 -2.49 -12.29
C ASN A 62 -9.67 -2.70 -10.77
N PHE A 63 -8.56 -2.84 -10.04
CA PHE A 63 -8.55 -2.95 -8.58
C PHE A 63 -8.54 -1.60 -7.88
N ILE A 64 -7.97 -0.57 -8.50
CA ILE A 64 -7.93 0.80 -7.94
C ILE A 64 -9.32 1.29 -7.53
N LEU A 65 -10.34 1.00 -8.37
CA LEU A 65 -11.73 1.39 -8.09
C LEU A 65 -12.29 0.72 -6.82
N ASN A 66 -11.93 -0.54 -6.58
CA ASN A 66 -12.35 -1.30 -5.41
C ASN A 66 -11.54 -0.94 -4.15
N LEU A 67 -10.33 -0.38 -4.32
CA LEU A 67 -9.46 0.02 -3.21
C LEU A 67 -9.72 1.46 -2.72
N ARG A 68 -10.19 2.35 -3.60
CA ARG A 68 -10.47 3.76 -3.29
C ARG A 68 -11.31 4.02 -2.03
N PRO A 69 -12.31 3.19 -1.66
CA PRO A 69 -13.13 3.43 -0.46
C PRO A 69 -12.39 3.22 0.87
N PHE A 70 -11.24 2.54 0.88
CA PHE A 70 -10.50 2.27 2.11
C PHE A 70 -9.70 3.49 2.57
N LYS A 71 -9.78 3.77 3.86
CA LYS A 71 -9.12 4.92 4.50
C LYS A 71 -7.77 4.59 5.13
N THR A 72 -7.40 3.31 5.15
CA THR A 72 -6.15 2.84 5.76
C THR A 72 -5.51 1.74 4.92
N VAL A 73 -4.19 1.61 5.00
CA VAL A 73 -3.44 0.51 4.35
C VAL A 73 -3.96 -0.83 4.85
N ALA A 74 -4.22 -0.96 6.15
CA ALA A 74 -4.72 -2.18 6.74
C ALA A 74 -6.05 -2.64 6.11
N GLY A 75 -6.96 -1.68 5.84
CA GLY A 75 -8.23 -1.95 5.16
C GLY A 75 -8.02 -2.41 3.71
N MET A 76 -7.20 -1.68 2.94
CA MET A 76 -6.85 -2.06 1.56
C MET A 76 -6.20 -3.43 1.50
N TRP A 77 -5.25 -3.70 2.40
CA TRP A 77 -4.49 -4.95 2.45
C TRP A 77 -5.36 -6.16 2.80
N ASN A 78 -6.27 -6.02 3.78
CA ASN A 78 -7.23 -7.06 4.12
C ASN A 78 -8.19 -7.37 2.97
N HIS A 79 -8.50 -6.39 2.12
CA HIS A 79 -9.28 -6.64 0.91
C HIS A 79 -8.46 -7.36 -0.16
N LEU A 80 -7.21 -6.95 -0.40
CA LEU A 80 -6.29 -7.61 -1.34
C LEU A 80 -6.06 -9.08 -0.98
N LYS A 81 -5.87 -9.40 0.30
CA LYS A 81 -5.76 -10.78 0.83
C LYS A 81 -6.97 -11.67 0.58
N LYS A 82 -8.13 -11.10 0.23
CA LYS A 82 -9.33 -11.88 -0.12
C LYS A 82 -9.43 -12.13 -1.63
N LEU A 83 -8.76 -11.31 -2.42
CA LEU A 83 -8.77 -11.41 -3.88
C LEU A 83 -7.65 -12.31 -4.42
N TYR A 84 -6.55 -12.41 -3.67
CA TYR A 84 -5.37 -13.24 -3.94
C TYR A 84 -5.11 -14.18 -2.76
#